data_AF-A0AAN7IKC5-F1
#
_entry.id   AF-A0AAN7IKC5-F1
#
_cell.length_a   1.000
_cell.length_b   1.000
_cell.length_c   1.000
_cell.angle_alpha   90.00
_cell.angle_beta   90.00
_cell.angle_gamma   90.00
#
_symmetry.space_group_name_H-M   'P 1'
#
loop_
_entity.id
_entity.type
_entity.pdbx_description
1 polymer ?
#
loop_
_entity_poly.entity_id
_entity_poly.type
_entity_poly.pdbx_seq_one_letter_code
_entity_poly.pdbx_strand_id
1 'polypeptide(L)'
;MSKIGYGLNLRLPSQQKKLQQQQSTKLPRPPAFGFNNDDEDDVESNISRQASKNKSLKDTEEQQKKSLKEDPTVFYYDGVYDDKKLKAIQPQVQDRQDRMPRYIQLLKEKTKEREKYREVVYERKIAKERSQDDHLYADKDKFVTSAYKKKLEEQKIWMEEDVA
;
A
#
# COMPACT_ATOMS: atom_id res chain seq x y z
N MET A 1 30.09 -26.09 28.82
CA MET A 1 30.12 -25.55 27.43
C MET A 1 28.91 -26.12 26.71
N SER A 2 27.83 -25.35 26.58
CA SER A 2 26.56 -25.83 26.01
C SER A 2 26.45 -25.42 24.54
N LYS A 3 26.42 -26.40 23.64
CA LYS A 3 26.31 -26.22 22.19
C LYS A 3 24.92 -25.69 21.82
N ILE A 4 24.86 -24.50 21.24
CA ILE A 4 23.63 -23.90 20.69
C ILE A 4 23.49 -24.42 19.25
N GLY A 5 22.46 -25.22 18.99
CA GLY A 5 22.16 -25.76 17.68
C GLY A 5 21.40 -24.74 16.83
N TYR A 6 22.01 -24.27 15.74
CA TYR A 6 21.34 -23.47 14.72
C TYR A 6 20.64 -24.41 13.73
N GLY A 7 19.34 -24.63 13.91
CA GLY A 7 18.52 -25.41 12.98
C GLY A 7 17.09 -24.89 12.94
N LEU A 8 16.74 -24.23 11.84
CA LEU A 8 15.37 -23.87 11.46
C LEU A 8 14.58 -25.15 11.11
N ASN A 9 14.18 -25.91 12.12
CA ASN A 9 13.25 -27.03 11.97
C ASN A 9 11.89 -26.63 12.54
N LEU A 10 11.06 -25.95 11.72
CA LEU A 10 9.64 -25.80 12.03
C LEU A 10 8.93 -27.14 11.80
N ARG A 11 8.71 -27.88 12.89
CA ARG A 11 7.81 -29.03 12.88
C ARG A 11 6.37 -28.53 12.89
N LEU A 12 5.72 -28.49 11.73
CA LEU A 12 4.27 -28.31 11.69
C LEU A 12 3.58 -29.55 12.32
N PRO A 13 2.67 -29.39 13.28
CA PRO A 13 1.93 -30.50 13.85
C PRO A 13 1.00 -31.11 12.80
N SER A 14 0.97 -32.44 12.74
CA SER A 14 0.24 -33.29 11.80
C SER A 14 -1.30 -33.22 11.89
N GLN A 15 -1.86 -32.28 12.65
CA GLN A 15 -3.30 -32.24 12.93
C GLN A 15 -4.15 -31.52 11.89
N GLN A 16 -3.57 -30.77 10.95
CA GLN A 16 -4.35 -30.06 9.92
C GLN A 16 -4.71 -30.89 8.67
N LYS A 17 -4.21 -32.12 8.55
CA LYS A 17 -4.55 -33.00 7.40
C LYS A 17 -5.90 -33.72 7.52
N LYS A 18 -6.62 -33.62 8.63
CA LYS A 18 -7.87 -34.38 8.86
C LYS A 18 -9.18 -33.61 8.67
N LEU A 19 -9.15 -32.35 8.23
CA LEU A 19 -10.37 -31.54 8.02
C LEU A 19 -10.75 -31.32 6.55
N GLN A 20 -10.01 -31.85 5.58
CA GLN A 20 -10.33 -31.77 4.14
C GLN A 20 -10.96 -33.07 3.56
N GLN A 21 -11.36 -34.01 4.41
CA GLN A 21 -12.09 -35.21 4.00
C GLN A 21 -13.48 -35.25 4.62
N GLN A 22 -14.26 -34.19 4.43
CA GLN A 22 -15.71 -34.29 4.58
C GLN A 22 -16.37 -33.94 3.25
N GLN A 23 -16.63 -35.02 2.51
CA GLN A 23 -17.77 -35.27 1.64
C GLN A 23 -18.07 -34.22 0.56
N SER A 24 -17.48 -34.41 -0.62
CA SER A 24 -18.15 -34.01 -1.88
C SER A 24 -18.89 -35.23 -2.44
N THR A 25 -20.20 -35.29 -2.23
CA THR A 25 -21.08 -36.14 -3.02
C THR A 25 -21.08 -35.57 -4.44
N LYS A 26 -20.27 -36.14 -5.33
CA LYS A 26 -20.24 -35.73 -6.74
C LYS A 26 -21.60 -36.05 -7.36
N LEU A 27 -22.31 -35.02 -7.82
CA LEU A 27 -23.51 -35.18 -8.63
C LEU A 27 -23.18 -36.02 -9.88
N PRO A 28 -24.10 -36.89 -10.35
CA PRO A 28 -23.88 -37.70 -11.55
C PRO A 28 -23.60 -36.80 -12.76
N ARG A 29 -22.62 -37.19 -13.59
CA ARG A 29 -22.30 -36.45 -14.82
C ARG A 29 -23.48 -36.56 -15.79
N PRO A 30 -23.91 -35.45 -16.43
CA PRO A 30 -24.87 -35.53 -17.51
C PRO A 30 -24.29 -36.34 -18.68
N PRO A 31 -25.14 -37.07 -19.44
CA PRO A 31 -24.71 -37.82 -20.61
C PRO A 31 -24.06 -36.90 -21.66
N ALA A 32 -23.18 -37.47 -22.49
CA ALA A 32 -22.47 -36.74 -23.52
C ALA A 32 -23.45 -36.06 -24.48
N PHE A 33 -23.29 -34.75 -24.66
CA PHE A 33 -24.07 -33.94 -25.59
C PHE A 33 -23.90 -34.50 -27.01
N GLY A 34 -24.98 -35.01 -27.60
CA GLY A 34 -25.03 -35.35 -29.04
C GLY A 34 -25.24 -36.81 -29.44
N PHE A 35 -25.64 -37.73 -28.54
CA PHE A 35 -25.89 -39.14 -28.92
C PHE A 35 -27.36 -39.59 -28.96
N ASN A 36 -28.32 -38.67 -28.75
CA ASN A 36 -29.75 -38.96 -28.89
C ASN A 36 -30.35 -37.95 -29.90
N ASN A 37 -30.16 -38.22 -31.20
CA ASN A 37 -30.80 -37.49 -32.30
C ASN A 37 -31.96 -38.29 -32.90
N ASP A 38 -32.60 -39.17 -32.11
CA ASP A 38 -33.73 -40.01 -32.57
C ASP A 38 -35.11 -39.42 -32.19
N ASP A 39 -35.11 -38.29 -31.46
CA ASP A 39 -36.32 -37.63 -30.93
C ASP A 39 -36.62 -36.27 -31.59
N GLU A 40 -35.96 -35.91 -32.70
CA GLU A 40 -36.14 -34.58 -33.33
C GLU A 40 -37.45 -34.45 -34.13
N ASP A 41 -38.08 -35.56 -34.52
CA ASP A 41 -39.31 -35.55 -35.35
C ASP A 41 -40.62 -35.64 -34.55
N ASP A 42 -40.57 -35.84 -33.22
CA ASP A 42 -41.76 -35.88 -32.37
C ASP A 42 -42.13 -34.48 -31.83
N VAL A 43 -43.18 -33.92 -32.41
CA VAL A 43 -43.71 -32.58 -32.09
C VAL A 43 -44.16 -32.48 -30.62
N GLU A 44 -44.73 -33.54 -30.05
CA GLU A 44 -45.28 -33.52 -28.68
C GLU A 44 -44.17 -33.54 -27.61
N SER A 45 -43.17 -34.39 -27.82
CA SER A 45 -41.89 -34.37 -27.09
C SER A 45 -41.25 -32.97 -27.09
N ASN A 46 -41.18 -32.32 -28.26
CA ASN A 46 -40.57 -30.99 -28.40
C ASN A 46 -41.38 -29.91 -27.66
N ILE A 47 -42.72 -29.94 -27.71
CA ILE A 47 -43.58 -29.02 -26.96
C ILE A 47 -43.39 -29.18 -25.45
N SER A 48 -43.34 -30.41 -24.94
CA SER A 48 -43.12 -30.69 -23.51
C SER A 48 -41.75 -30.20 -23.03
N ARG A 49 -40.72 -30.39 -23.87
CA ARG A 49 -39.36 -29.91 -23.61
C ARG A 49 -39.29 -28.38 -23.57
N GLN A 50 -39.95 -27.71 -24.51
CA GLN A 50 -40.05 -26.25 -24.55
C GLN A 50 -40.84 -25.70 -23.36
N ALA A 51 -41.93 -26.34 -22.97
CA ALA A 51 -42.71 -25.95 -21.79
C ALA A 51 -41.87 -26.06 -20.50
N SER A 52 -41.11 -27.14 -20.36
CA SER A 52 -40.20 -27.36 -19.23
C SER A 52 -39.08 -26.33 -19.18
N LYS A 53 -38.49 -25.99 -20.33
CA LYS A 53 -37.48 -24.93 -20.46
C LYS A 53 -38.05 -23.55 -20.13
N ASN A 54 -39.25 -23.24 -20.61
CA ASN A 54 -39.91 -21.96 -20.31
C ASN A 54 -40.26 -21.84 -18.82
N LYS A 55 -40.63 -22.94 -18.17
CA LYS A 55 -40.84 -22.96 -16.72
C LYS A 55 -39.54 -22.69 -15.96
N SER A 56 -38.45 -23.37 -16.28
CA SER A 56 -37.17 -23.15 -15.59
C SER A 56 -36.61 -21.75 -15.82
N LEU A 57 -36.82 -21.16 -17.00
CA LEU A 57 -36.47 -19.76 -17.27
C LEU A 57 -37.27 -18.79 -16.39
N LYS A 58 -38.58 -19.02 -16.20
CA LYS A 58 -39.41 -18.23 -15.29
C LYS A 58 -38.94 -18.33 -13.85
N ASP A 59 -38.68 -19.55 -13.38
CA ASP A 59 -38.18 -19.79 -12.02
C ASP A 59 -36.84 -19.05 -11.79
N THR A 60 -35.95 -19.06 -12.79
CA THR A 60 -34.67 -18.34 -12.76
C THR A 60 -34.87 -16.82 -12.72
N GLU A 61 -35.79 -16.29 -13.53
CA GLU A 61 -36.13 -14.86 -13.55
C GLU A 61 -36.72 -14.39 -12.22
N GLU A 62 -37.62 -15.18 -11.62
CA GLU A 62 -38.21 -14.89 -10.32
C GLU A 62 -37.14 -14.86 -9.23
N GLN A 63 -36.21 -15.82 -9.28
CA GLN A 63 -35.09 -15.86 -8.34
C GLN A 63 -34.14 -14.67 -8.53
N GLN A 64 -33.83 -14.29 -9.77
CA GLN A 64 -33.02 -13.09 -10.05
C GLN A 64 -33.70 -11.81 -9.53
N LYS A 65 -35.01 -11.65 -9.79
CA LYS A 65 -35.81 -10.52 -9.29
C LYS A 65 -35.86 -10.49 -7.77
N LYS A 66 -35.97 -11.66 -7.12
CA LYS A 66 -35.94 -11.76 -5.66
C LYS A 66 -34.58 -11.34 -5.10
N SER A 67 -33.49 -11.84 -5.66
CA SER A 67 -32.13 -11.45 -5.26
C SER A 67 -31.88 -9.95 -5.44
N LEU A 68 -32.34 -9.37 -6.55
CA LEU A 68 -32.16 -7.94 -6.82
C LEU A 68 -33.02 -7.03 -5.90
N LYS A 69 -34.17 -7.53 -5.42
CA LYS A 69 -35.00 -6.85 -4.41
C LYS A 69 -34.39 -6.88 -3.01
N GLU A 70 -33.75 -7.99 -2.65
CA GLU A 70 -33.08 -8.15 -1.36
C GLU A 70 -31.83 -7.27 -1.30
N ASP A 71 -30.99 -7.31 -2.34
CA ASP A 71 -29.82 -6.45 -2.44
C ASP A 71 -29.47 -6.12 -3.91
N PRO A 72 -29.49 -4.83 -4.29
CA PRO A 72 -29.19 -4.41 -5.66
C PRO A 72 -27.71 -4.61 -6.04
N THR A 73 -26.82 -4.86 -5.07
CA THR A 73 -25.37 -5.07 -5.28
C THR A 73 -24.95 -6.53 -5.43
N VAL A 74 -25.90 -7.48 -5.35
CA VAL A 74 -25.63 -8.94 -5.43
C VAL A 74 -24.80 -9.35 -6.65
N PHE A 75 -25.00 -8.70 -7.79
CA PHE A 75 -24.28 -8.99 -9.04
C PHE A 75 -23.10 -8.03 -9.30
N TYR A 76 -22.78 -7.14 -8.35
CA TYR A 76 -21.71 -6.16 -8.47
C TYR A 76 -20.34 -6.78 -8.10
N TYR A 77 -19.86 -7.69 -8.95
CA TYR A 77 -18.64 -8.46 -8.70
C TYR A 77 -17.36 -7.61 -8.71
N ASP A 78 -17.33 -6.52 -9.49
CA ASP A 78 -16.16 -5.66 -9.66
C ASP A 78 -15.83 -4.90 -8.36
N GLY A 79 -16.83 -4.30 -7.73
CA GLY A 79 -16.64 -3.55 -6.47
C GLY A 79 -16.09 -4.40 -5.33
N VAL A 80 -16.49 -5.68 -5.24
CA VAL A 80 -15.96 -6.60 -4.23
C VAL A 80 -14.46 -6.87 -4.46
N TYR A 81 -14.02 -6.89 -5.71
CA TYR A 81 -12.61 -7.11 -6.04
C TYR A 81 -11.76 -5.86 -5.79
N ASP A 82 -12.27 -4.69 -6.12
CA ASP A 82 -11.65 -3.41 -5.78
C ASP A 82 -11.52 -3.25 -4.26
N ASP A 83 -12.57 -3.57 -3.50
CA ASP A 83 -12.56 -3.58 -2.04
C ASP A 83 -11.51 -4.55 -1.49
N LYS A 84 -11.38 -5.75 -2.08
CA LYS A 84 -10.36 -6.73 -1.69
C LYS A 84 -8.95 -6.23 -1.97
N LYS A 85 -8.74 -5.56 -3.11
CA LYS A 85 -7.44 -4.93 -3.44
C LYS A 85 -7.10 -3.82 -2.46
N LEU A 86 -8.05 -2.94 -2.18
CA LEU A 86 -7.88 -1.86 -1.20
C LEU A 86 -7.55 -2.44 0.18
N LYS A 87 -8.33 -3.42 0.66
CA LYS A 87 -8.11 -4.10 1.94
C LYS A 87 -6.79 -4.88 2.01
N ALA A 88 -6.25 -5.35 0.88
CA ALA A 88 -4.93 -5.99 0.84
C ALA A 88 -3.79 -4.97 0.95
N ILE A 89 -3.98 -3.74 0.45
CA ILE A 89 -2.97 -2.67 0.47
C ILE A 89 -2.90 -1.99 1.85
N GLN A 90 -4.05 -1.74 2.50
CA GLN A 90 -4.13 -1.09 3.81
C GLN A 90 -3.19 -1.67 4.90
N PRO A 91 -3.18 -3.00 5.16
CA PRO A 91 -2.30 -3.58 6.18
C PRO A 91 -0.81 -3.44 5.80
N GLN A 92 -0.48 -3.47 4.51
CA GLN A 92 0.90 -3.27 4.06
C GLN A 92 1.39 -1.84 4.29
N VAL A 93 0.50 -0.85 4.18
CA VAL A 93 0.82 0.55 4.47
C VAL A 93 1.00 0.77 5.97
N GLN A 94 0.13 0.18 6.80
CA GLN A 94 0.25 0.22 8.26
C GLN A 94 1.55 -0.47 8.74
N ASP A 95 1.85 -1.67 8.26
CA ASP A 95 3.09 -2.38 8.57
C ASP A 95 4.35 -1.57 8.19
N ARG A 96 4.30 -0.78 7.11
CA ARG A 96 5.42 0.08 6.69
C ARG A 96 5.58 1.29 7.61
N GLN A 97 4.49 1.85 8.12
CA GLN A 97 4.51 2.93 9.09
C GLN A 97 5.03 2.47 10.46
N ASP A 98 4.70 1.25 10.87
CA ASP A 98 5.22 0.68 12.12
C ASP A 98 6.69 0.26 12.01
N ARG A 99 7.13 -0.10 10.79
CA ARG A 99 8.53 -0.44 10.48
C ARG A 99 9.36 0.77 10.06
N MET A 100 9.05 1.96 10.56
CA MET A 100 9.92 3.10 10.32
C MET A 100 11.32 2.84 10.91
N PRO A 101 12.39 3.14 10.17
CA PRO A 101 13.75 2.80 10.57
C PRO A 101 14.20 3.67 11.75
N ARG A 102 14.72 3.01 12.78
CA ARG A 102 15.04 3.59 14.10
C ARG A 102 15.93 4.84 14.06
N TYR A 103 16.75 5.02 13.02
CA TYR A 103 17.80 6.06 12.99
C TYR A 103 17.69 7.08 11.87
N ILE A 104 16.74 6.95 10.92
CA ILE A 104 16.71 7.86 9.76
C ILE A 104 16.41 9.30 10.18
N GLN A 105 15.57 9.49 11.19
CA GLN A 105 15.28 10.82 11.73
C GLN A 105 16.53 11.45 12.33
N LEU A 106 17.23 10.72 13.20
CA LEU A 106 18.49 11.15 13.80
C LEU A 106 19.55 11.47 12.72
N LEU A 107 19.69 10.64 11.68
CA LEU A 107 20.64 10.89 10.59
C LEU A 107 20.30 12.18 9.82
N LYS A 108 19.01 12.44 9.58
CA LYS A 108 18.56 13.69 8.95
C LYS A 108 18.85 14.89 9.83
N GLU A 109 18.59 14.79 11.13
CA GLU A 109 18.90 15.84 12.10
C GLU A 109 20.41 16.14 12.15
N LYS A 110 21.25 15.11 12.27
CA LYS A 110 22.71 15.25 12.27
C LYS A 110 23.26 15.82 10.96
N THR A 111 22.63 15.51 9.84
CA THR A 111 22.99 16.12 8.55
C THR A 111 22.71 17.61 8.56
N LYS A 112 21.52 18.03 9.03
CA LYS A 112 21.16 19.44 9.18
C LYS A 112 22.07 20.20 10.14
N GLU A 113 22.39 19.61 11.29
CA GLU A 113 23.35 20.18 12.25
C GLU A 113 24.72 20.42 11.58
N ARG A 114 25.21 19.44 10.81
CA ARG A 114 26.49 19.56 10.10
C ARG A 114 26.45 20.63 9.02
N GLU A 115 25.35 20.75 8.28
CA GLU A 115 25.16 21.78 7.26
C GLU A 115 25.21 23.18 7.89
N LYS A 116 24.44 23.40 8.97
CA LYS A 116 24.47 24.66 9.74
C LYS A 116 25.88 25.00 10.23
N TYR A 117 26.57 24.03 10.82
CA TYR A 117 27.94 24.24 11.30
C TYR A 117 28.90 24.64 10.16
N ARG A 118 28.81 23.97 9.01
CA ARG A 118 29.64 24.30 7.84
C ARG A 118 29.38 25.72 7.35
N GLU A 119 28.13 26.16 7.34
CA GLU A 119 27.75 27.52 6.96
C GLU A 119 28.34 28.56 7.93
N VAL A 120 28.25 28.33 9.24
CA VAL A 120 28.82 29.24 10.24
C VAL A 120 30.34 29.33 10.12
N VAL A 121 31.03 28.20 9.93
CA VAL A 121 32.48 28.18 9.72
C VAL A 121 32.86 28.96 8.46
N TYR A 122 32.12 28.75 7.36
CA TYR A 122 32.35 29.44 6.09
C TYR A 122 32.18 30.96 6.22
N GLU A 123 31.11 31.41 6.86
CA GLU A 123 30.85 32.84 7.06
C GLU A 123 31.88 33.48 8.01
N ARG A 124 32.29 32.78 9.08
CA ARG A 124 33.37 33.25 9.97
C ARG A 124 34.69 33.38 9.22
N LYS A 125 34.99 32.43 8.31
CA LYS A 125 36.18 32.51 7.45
C LYS A 125 36.12 33.76 6.56
N ILE A 126 35.00 34.00 5.88
CA ILE A 126 34.82 35.18 5.03
C ILE A 126 34.95 36.47 5.85
N ALA A 127 34.34 36.54 7.03
CA ALA A 127 34.44 37.72 7.89
C ALA A 127 35.89 38.02 8.30
N LYS A 128 36.67 36.97 8.58
CA LYS A 128 38.10 37.08 8.87
C LYS A 128 38.89 37.60 7.67
N GLU A 129 38.65 37.07 6.48
CA GLU A 129 39.28 37.55 5.24
C GLU A 129 38.93 39.03 4.97
N ARG A 130 37.66 39.42 5.15
CA ARG A 130 37.24 40.83 5.03
C ARG A 130 37.92 41.74 6.03
N SER A 131 38.08 41.33 7.29
CA SER A 131 38.80 42.13 8.29
C SER A 131 40.28 42.31 7.94
N GLN A 132 40.88 41.30 7.28
CA GLN A 132 42.26 41.39 6.84
C GLN A 132 42.39 42.36 5.67
N ASP A 133 41.46 42.36 4.72
CA ASP A 133 41.49 43.26 3.57
C ASP A 133 40.94 44.67 3.86
N ASP A 134 40.37 44.90 5.04
CA ASP A 134 39.67 46.16 5.37
C ASP A 134 40.59 47.38 5.29
N HIS A 135 41.87 47.22 5.65
CA HIS A 135 42.87 48.27 5.55
C HIS A 135 43.16 48.70 4.09
N LEU A 136 42.94 47.80 3.12
CA LEU A 136 43.23 48.06 1.71
C LEU A 136 42.11 48.84 1.01
N TYR A 137 40.91 48.85 1.60
CA TYR A 137 39.72 49.46 1.02
C TYR A 137 38.98 50.39 2.00
N ALA A 138 39.69 50.93 2.99
CA ALA A 138 39.12 51.81 4.03
C ALA A 138 38.44 53.06 3.46
N ASP A 139 38.95 53.58 2.34
CA ASP A 139 38.42 54.79 1.69
C ASP A 139 37.20 54.54 0.80
N LYS A 140 36.71 53.29 0.69
CA LYS A 140 35.57 52.91 -0.16
C LYS A 140 34.31 52.64 0.64
N ASP A 141 33.16 52.96 0.06
CA ASP A 141 31.86 52.69 0.66
C ASP A 141 31.54 51.18 0.73
N LYS A 142 30.99 50.74 1.87
CA LYS A 142 30.57 49.35 2.11
C LYS A 142 29.06 49.22 1.92
N PHE A 143 28.63 48.49 0.89
CA PHE A 143 27.20 48.25 0.62
C PHE A 143 26.77 46.85 1.07
N VAL A 144 25.65 46.78 1.77
CA VAL A 144 25.08 45.52 2.27
C VAL A 144 23.60 45.42 1.88
N THR A 145 23.20 44.29 1.30
CA THR A 145 21.80 44.04 0.91
C THR A 145 20.92 43.76 2.13
N SER A 146 19.61 44.08 2.04
CA SER A 146 18.65 43.82 3.12
C SER A 146 18.58 42.34 3.49
N ALA A 147 18.70 41.44 2.51
CA ALA A 147 18.74 39.99 2.72
C ALA A 147 19.96 39.56 3.54
N TYR A 148 21.14 40.15 3.32
CA TYR A 148 22.34 39.81 4.09
C TYR A 148 22.25 40.32 5.53
N LYS A 149 21.64 41.50 5.76
CA LYS A 149 21.40 42.00 7.13
C LYS A 149 20.52 41.03 7.92
N LYS A 150 19.43 40.54 7.32
CA LYS A 150 18.56 39.51 7.93
C LYS A 150 19.32 38.22 8.23
N LYS A 151 20.16 37.75 7.29
CA LYS A 151 20.99 36.55 7.51
C LYS A 151 21.94 36.71 8.72
N LEU A 152 22.53 37.90 8.92
CA LEU A 152 23.39 38.17 10.08
C LEU A 152 22.60 38.20 11.39
N GLU A 153 21.39 38.75 11.39
CA GLU A 153 20.49 38.74 12.56
C GLU A 153 20.04 37.32 12.90
N GLU A 154 19.61 36.53 11.92
CA GLU A 154 19.25 35.12 12.09
C GLU A 154 20.43 34.30 12.65
N GLN A 155 21.65 34.54 12.17
CA GLN A 155 22.85 33.90 12.72
C GLN A 155 23.14 34.32 14.15
N LYS A 156 22.95 35.60 14.49
CA LYS A 156 23.16 36.10 15.84
C LYS A 156 22.19 35.47 16.83
N ILE A 157 20.91 35.41 16.46
CA ILE A 157 19.86 34.74 17.25
C ILE A 157 20.22 33.25 17.44
N TRP A 158 20.62 32.56 16.36
CA TRP A 158 20.98 31.14 16.47
C TRP A 158 22.21 30.90 17.36
N MET A 159 23.22 31.77 17.31
CA MET A 159 24.37 31.69 18.22
C MET A 159 23.98 31.97 19.68
N GLU A 160 23.02 32.87 19.92
CA GLU A 160 22.50 33.14 21.27
C GLU A 160 21.68 31.95 21.79
N GLU A 161 20.88 31.31 20.94
CA GLU A 161 20.10 30.11 21.26
C GLU A 161 20.97 28.88 21.53
N ASP A 162 22.05 28.66 20.78
CA ASP A 162 22.97 27.52 20.97
C ASP A 162 23.90 27.70 22.20
N VAL A 163 24.14 28.93 22.65
CA VAL A 163 24.99 29.26 23.81
C VAL A 163 24.22 29.28 25.13
N ALA A 164 22.91 29.52 25.09
CA ALA A 164 22.00 29.54 26.24
C ALA A 164 21.59 28.12 26.69
#